data_AF-A0A9D6YE75-F1
#
_entry.id   AF-A0A9D6YE75-F1
#
_cell.length_a   1.000
_cell.length_b   1.000
_cell.length_c   1.000
_cell.angle_alpha   90.00
_cell.angle_beta   90.00
_cell.angle_gamma   90.00
#
_symmetry.space_group_name_H-M   'P 1'
#
loop_
_entity.id
_entity.type
_entity.pdbx_description
1 polymer ?
#
loop_
_entity_poly.entity_id
_entity_poly.type
_entity_poly.pdbx_seq_one_letter_code
_entity_poly.pdbx_strand_id
1 'polypeptide(L)'
;MDIYVYFEGGGQTAEGKAQLRQGMDAFLASLKDLARQRRWRWQLIPCEGRGQTWNAFQNALQVHADSISLLLVDSEDPITAPDPKQHLAQRDNWPMAGMDVNRVHLMAQCMETWIVADPEALAAHYKQGFNTNALPRRQNLEEEAKPAVYRALESATRQTQKGAYVKIKHAAAILPKLDVGKVKERCPHARRFFDTVTGLLNA
;
A
#
# COMPACT_ATOMS: atom_id res chain seq x y z
N MET A 1 3.67 4.58 -23.33
CA MET A 1 2.67 4.79 -22.28
C MET A 1 3.36 4.51 -20.97
N ASP A 2 3.22 5.43 -20.04
CA ASP A 2 3.89 5.37 -18.74
C ASP A 2 2.82 5.24 -17.65
N ILE A 3 3.09 4.39 -16.67
CA ILE A 3 2.29 4.26 -15.45
C ILE A 3 3.12 4.75 -14.28
N TYR A 4 2.56 5.70 -13.55
CA TYR A 4 3.14 6.27 -12.34
C TYR A 4 2.24 5.96 -11.16
N VAL A 5 2.76 5.30 -10.14
CA VAL A 5 2.05 5.09 -8.87
C VAL A 5 2.69 5.97 -7.81
N TYR A 6 1.97 7.00 -7.40
CA TYR A 6 2.33 7.89 -6.30
C TYR A 6 1.77 7.31 -5.02
N PHE A 7 2.66 6.94 -4.09
CA PHE A 7 2.23 6.26 -2.87
C PHE A 7 2.82 6.87 -1.61
N GLU A 8 2.05 6.84 -0.53
CA GLU A 8 2.47 7.35 0.77
C GLU A 8 3.50 6.42 1.44
N GLY A 9 4.57 7.02 1.97
CA GLY A 9 5.60 6.36 2.76
C GLY A 9 7.03 6.64 2.30
N GLY A 10 7.97 6.06 3.05
CA GLY A 10 9.40 6.15 2.78
C GLY A 10 10.12 7.18 3.64
N GLY A 11 9.37 7.95 4.44
CA GLY A 11 9.94 8.92 5.39
C GLY A 11 10.64 10.09 4.69
N GLN A 12 11.48 10.79 5.46
CA GLN A 12 12.14 12.03 5.02
C GLN A 12 13.46 11.80 4.28
N THR A 13 14.09 10.64 4.46
CA THR A 13 15.41 10.37 3.89
C THR A 13 15.30 9.74 2.50
N ALA A 14 16.26 10.06 1.63
CA ALA A 14 16.35 9.45 0.29
C ALA A 14 16.54 7.92 0.39
N GLU A 15 17.31 7.46 1.38
CA GLU A 15 17.52 6.04 1.64
C GLU A 15 16.22 5.33 2.04
N GLY A 16 15.44 5.89 2.98
CA GLY A 16 14.16 5.31 3.41
C GLY A 16 13.16 5.20 2.25
N LYS A 17 13.08 6.23 1.41
CA LYS A 17 12.28 6.23 0.17
C LYS A 17 12.75 5.14 -0.79
N ALA A 18 14.05 5.02 -1.01
CA ALA A 18 14.62 4.00 -1.91
C ALA A 18 14.34 2.57 -1.41
N GLN A 19 14.54 2.31 -0.12
CA GLN A 19 14.28 1.01 0.50
C GLN A 19 12.81 0.64 0.41
N LEU A 20 11.90 1.54 0.79
CA LEU A 20 10.47 1.25 0.71
C LEU A 20 10.00 1.07 -0.74
N ARG A 21 10.50 1.88 -1.67
CA ARG A 21 10.21 1.72 -3.10
C ARG A 21 10.65 0.35 -3.61
N GLN A 22 11.84 -0.12 -3.24
CA GLN A 22 12.31 -1.45 -3.63
C GLN A 22 11.40 -2.55 -3.05
N GLY A 23 11.00 -2.42 -1.78
CA GLY A 23 10.08 -3.35 -1.13
C GLY A 23 8.72 -3.43 -1.84
N MET A 24 8.13 -2.26 -2.09
CA MET A 24 6.84 -2.12 -2.78
C MET A 24 6.92 -2.56 -4.25
N ASP A 25 8.02 -2.27 -4.95
CA ASP A 25 8.20 -2.68 -6.35
C ASP A 25 8.26 -4.19 -6.52
N ALA A 26 8.84 -4.89 -5.54
CA ALA A 26 8.80 -6.35 -5.49
C ALA A 26 7.40 -6.89 -5.16
N PHE A 27 6.68 -6.27 -4.22
CA PHE A 27 5.30 -6.64 -3.90
C PHE A 27 4.35 -6.47 -5.11
N LEU A 28 4.56 -5.43 -5.91
CA LEU A 28 3.77 -5.11 -7.11
C LEU A 28 4.35 -5.72 -8.41
N ALA A 29 5.26 -6.70 -8.31
CA ALA A 29 5.98 -7.23 -9.45
C ALA A 29 5.06 -7.77 -10.55
N SER A 30 3.94 -8.41 -10.21
CA SER A 30 2.98 -8.92 -11.20
C SER A 30 2.38 -7.82 -12.08
N LEU A 31 2.04 -6.66 -11.50
CA LEU A 31 1.55 -5.49 -12.25
C LEU A 31 2.66 -4.89 -13.11
N LYS A 32 3.88 -4.79 -12.56
CA LYS A 32 5.06 -4.33 -13.31
C LYS A 32 5.37 -5.23 -14.49
N ASP A 33 5.22 -6.54 -14.34
CA ASP A 33 5.45 -7.51 -15.41
C ASP A 33 4.42 -7.40 -16.51
N LEU A 34 3.15 -7.20 -16.18
CA LEU A 34 2.08 -6.91 -17.16
C LEU A 34 2.37 -5.61 -17.92
N ALA A 35 2.77 -4.54 -17.24
CA ALA A 35 3.17 -3.28 -17.89
C ALA A 35 4.34 -3.51 -18.86
N ARG A 36 5.36 -4.27 -18.43
CA ARG A 36 6.53 -4.59 -19.24
C ARG A 36 6.17 -5.40 -20.50
N GLN A 37 5.22 -6.34 -20.42
CA GLN A 37 4.75 -7.10 -21.58
C GLN A 37 4.17 -6.19 -22.67
N ARG A 38 3.56 -5.06 -22.28
CA ARG A 38 3.07 -4.03 -23.20
C ARG A 38 4.10 -3.00 -23.61
N ARG A 39 5.35 -3.15 -23.15
CA ARG A 39 6.43 -2.16 -23.30
C ARG A 39 6.07 -0.81 -22.68
N TRP A 40 5.24 -0.82 -21.64
CA TRP A 40 4.90 0.37 -20.87
C TRP A 40 5.89 0.56 -19.73
N ARG A 41 6.23 1.81 -19.44
CA ARG A 41 7.14 2.12 -18.34
C ARG A 41 6.37 2.11 -17.03
N TRP A 42 6.86 1.38 -16.03
CA TRP A 42 6.29 1.33 -14.69
C TRP A 42 7.18 2.09 -13.71
N GLN A 43 6.61 3.04 -12.96
CA GLN A 43 7.33 3.82 -11.95
C GLN A 43 6.56 3.90 -10.64
N LEU A 44 7.19 3.46 -9.56
CA LEU A 44 6.73 3.70 -8.19
C LEU A 44 7.43 4.93 -7.61
N ILE A 45 6.64 5.88 -7.11
CA ILE A 45 7.10 7.15 -6.57
C ILE A 45 6.69 7.23 -5.10
N PRO A 46 7.60 6.87 -4.15
CA PRO A 46 7.35 7.05 -2.73
C PRO A 46 7.31 8.54 -2.39
N CYS A 47 6.25 8.94 -1.69
CA CYS A 47 6.02 10.28 -1.22
C CYS A 47 6.02 10.27 0.31
N GLU A 48 6.65 11.26 0.94
CA GLU A 48 6.89 11.25 2.40
C GLU A 48 5.60 11.06 3.21
N GLY A 49 4.65 11.97 3.03
CA GLY A 49 3.35 11.93 3.69
C GLY A 49 2.22 12.26 2.73
N ARG A 50 1.01 11.95 3.18
CA ARG A 50 -0.25 12.11 2.43
C ARG A 50 -0.38 13.41 1.63
N GLY A 51 -0.08 14.57 2.22
CA GLY A 51 -0.18 15.87 1.53
C GLY A 51 0.82 16.02 0.38
N GLN A 52 2.06 15.54 0.57
CA GLN A 52 3.06 15.51 -0.49
C GLN A 52 2.68 14.52 -1.59
N THR A 53 2.12 13.35 -1.22
CA THR A 53 1.61 12.37 -2.18
C THR A 53 0.53 12.95 -3.08
N TRP A 54 -0.44 13.66 -2.47
CA TRP A 54 -1.51 14.33 -3.20
C TRP A 54 -0.99 15.41 -4.15
N ASN A 55 -0.11 16.29 -3.67
CA ASN A 55 0.47 17.34 -4.51
C ASN A 55 1.27 16.77 -5.69
N ALA A 56 2.05 15.71 -5.46
CA ALA A 56 2.81 15.03 -6.50
C ALA A 56 1.89 14.40 -7.55
N PHE A 57 0.81 13.75 -7.11
CA PHE A 57 -0.20 13.18 -7.99
C PHE A 57 -0.94 14.25 -8.81
N GLN A 58 -1.38 15.35 -8.20
CA GLN A 58 -2.01 16.45 -8.93
C GLN A 58 -1.08 17.06 -9.98
N ASN A 59 0.18 17.28 -9.64
CA ASN A 59 1.18 17.75 -10.59
C ASN A 59 1.35 16.76 -11.76
N ALA A 60 1.37 15.46 -11.47
CA ALA A 60 1.49 14.42 -12.49
C ALA A 60 0.31 14.42 -13.47
N LEU A 61 -0.91 14.73 -13.02
CA LEU A 61 -2.07 14.84 -13.91
C LEU A 61 -1.94 16.01 -14.91
N GLN A 62 -1.16 17.05 -14.58
CA GLN A 62 -0.90 18.18 -15.46
C GLN A 62 0.30 17.91 -16.40
N VAL A 63 1.39 17.38 -15.85
CA VAL A 63 2.67 17.22 -16.57
C VAL A 63 2.71 15.94 -17.41
N HIS A 64 1.95 14.91 -17.02
CA HIS A 64 1.92 13.60 -17.68
C HIS A 64 0.52 13.26 -18.17
N ALA A 65 -0.11 14.17 -18.93
CA ALA A 65 -1.47 14.00 -19.44
C ALA A 65 -1.64 12.72 -20.29
N ASP A 66 -0.62 12.34 -21.04
CA ASP A 66 -0.59 11.12 -21.87
C ASP A 66 -0.18 9.85 -21.09
N SER A 67 -0.19 9.91 -19.75
CA SER A 67 0.21 8.82 -18.86
C SER A 67 -0.91 8.42 -17.89
N ILE A 68 -0.77 7.23 -17.33
CA ILE A 68 -1.66 6.74 -16.26
C ILE A 68 -0.99 7.05 -14.92
N SER A 69 -1.43 8.13 -14.30
CA SER A 69 -1.05 8.47 -12.91
C SER A 69 -2.08 7.86 -11.96
N LEU A 70 -1.59 7.11 -10.96
CA LEU A 70 -2.37 6.45 -9.92
C LEU A 70 -1.97 7.00 -8.55
N LEU A 71 -2.96 7.29 -7.71
CA LEU A 71 -2.80 7.64 -6.30
C LEU A 71 -3.06 6.41 -5.43
N LEU A 72 -2.13 6.10 -4.52
CA LEU A 72 -2.25 4.98 -3.58
C LEU A 72 -1.86 5.45 -2.16
N VAL A 73 -2.83 5.68 -1.30
CA VAL A 73 -2.61 6.25 0.05
C VAL A 73 -3.22 5.40 1.15
N ASP A 74 -2.76 5.59 2.38
CA ASP A 74 -3.46 5.09 3.56
C ASP A 74 -4.80 5.83 3.69
N SER A 75 -5.86 5.13 4.07
CA SER A 75 -7.17 5.74 4.33
C SER A 75 -7.19 6.52 5.64
N GLU A 76 -6.20 6.28 6.52
CA GLU A 76 -6.00 6.83 7.87
C GLU A 76 -7.10 6.48 8.89
N ASP A 77 -8.36 6.50 8.46
CA ASP A 77 -9.56 6.26 9.23
C ASP A 77 -10.39 5.13 8.60
N PRO A 78 -11.33 4.53 9.35
CA PRO A 78 -12.23 3.51 8.83
C PRO A 78 -12.94 3.96 7.54
N ILE A 79 -12.96 3.08 6.56
CA ILE A 79 -13.56 3.36 5.26
C ILE A 79 -15.05 3.09 5.36
N THR A 80 -15.84 4.15 5.40
CA THR A 80 -17.31 4.08 5.56
C THR A 80 -18.06 4.09 4.24
N ALA A 81 -17.35 4.37 3.13
CA ALA A 81 -17.88 4.38 1.77
C ALA A 81 -17.00 3.53 0.84
N PRO A 82 -17.58 2.71 -0.06
CA PRO A 82 -16.80 1.85 -0.94
C PRO A 82 -16.01 2.64 -2.01
N ASP A 83 -16.40 3.87 -2.31
CA ASP A 83 -15.68 4.74 -3.25
C ASP A 83 -14.49 5.42 -2.54
N PRO A 84 -13.23 5.14 -2.93
CA PRO A 84 -12.06 5.76 -2.33
C PRO A 84 -12.05 7.29 -2.51
N LYS A 85 -12.66 7.82 -3.58
CA LYS A 85 -12.79 9.27 -3.78
C LYS A 85 -13.69 9.90 -2.72
N GLN A 86 -14.80 9.24 -2.38
CA GLN A 86 -15.73 9.75 -1.39
C GLN A 86 -15.06 9.79 -0.02
N HIS A 87 -14.34 8.72 0.35
CA HIS A 87 -13.56 8.67 1.59
C HIS A 87 -12.58 9.84 1.68
N LEU A 88 -11.73 10.01 0.66
CA LEU A 88 -10.71 11.07 0.65
C LEU A 88 -11.32 12.48 0.58
N ALA A 89 -12.45 12.66 -0.11
CA ALA A 89 -13.15 13.95 -0.13
C ALA A 89 -13.68 14.31 1.27
N GLN A 90 -14.27 13.36 1.99
CA GLN A 90 -14.84 13.58 3.32
C GLN A 90 -13.75 13.77 4.39
N ARG A 91 -12.70 12.96 4.32
CA ARG A 91 -11.65 12.91 5.34
C ARG A 91 -10.57 13.97 5.13
N ASP A 92 -10.18 14.22 3.89
CA ASP A 92 -9.04 15.07 3.54
C ASP A 92 -9.43 16.43 2.94
N ASN A 93 -10.72 16.63 2.61
CA ASN A 93 -11.21 17.77 1.82
C ASN A 93 -10.51 17.89 0.45
N TRP A 94 -10.04 16.77 -0.11
CA TRP A 94 -9.42 16.78 -1.43
C TRP A 94 -10.45 16.94 -2.54
N PRO A 95 -10.18 17.79 -3.57
CA PRO A 95 -11.10 18.00 -4.67
C PRO A 95 -11.12 16.79 -5.62
N MET A 96 -11.98 15.82 -5.30
CA MET A 96 -12.14 14.57 -6.05
C MET A 96 -13.21 14.65 -7.16
N ALA A 97 -13.93 15.77 -7.26
CA ALA A 97 -14.95 15.97 -8.29
C ALA A 97 -14.33 15.85 -9.70
N GLY A 98 -14.98 15.09 -10.59
CA GLY A 98 -14.51 14.87 -11.97
C GLY A 98 -13.29 13.95 -12.10
N MET A 99 -12.66 13.51 -11.01
CA MET A 99 -11.52 12.59 -11.07
C MET A 99 -11.97 11.18 -11.47
N ASP A 100 -11.20 10.52 -12.33
CA ASP A 100 -11.42 9.11 -12.63
C ASP A 100 -11.19 8.25 -11.38
N VAL A 101 -12.23 7.54 -10.95
CA VAL A 101 -12.19 6.66 -9.77
C VAL A 101 -11.18 5.52 -9.91
N ASN A 102 -10.85 5.12 -11.14
CA ASN A 102 -9.85 4.09 -11.41
C ASN A 102 -8.41 4.57 -11.20
N ARG A 103 -8.21 5.87 -10.99
CA ARG A 103 -6.90 6.47 -10.65
C ARG A 103 -6.69 6.67 -9.15
N VAL A 104 -7.73 6.47 -8.33
CA VAL A 104 -7.70 6.72 -6.88
C VAL A 104 -7.84 5.41 -6.13
N HIS A 105 -6.87 5.12 -5.26
CA HIS A 105 -6.79 3.87 -4.52
C HIS A 105 -6.39 4.09 -3.06
N LEU A 106 -6.91 3.23 -2.20
CA LEU A 106 -6.56 3.15 -0.80
C LEU A 106 -5.78 1.87 -0.55
N MET A 107 -4.81 1.90 0.36
CA MET A 107 -4.15 0.68 0.84
C MET A 107 -5.05 -0.07 1.83
N ALA A 108 -5.26 0.55 2.98
CA ALA A 108 -6.15 0.24 4.09
C ALA A 108 -6.05 1.45 5.06
N GLN A 109 -6.49 1.37 6.31
CA GLN A 109 -6.22 2.46 7.28
C GLN A 109 -4.73 2.73 7.47
N CYS A 110 -3.90 1.69 7.31
CA CYS A 110 -2.46 1.81 7.13
C CYS A 110 -1.91 0.66 6.28
N MET A 111 -0.81 0.89 5.55
CA MET A 111 -0.11 -0.14 4.77
C MET A 111 0.27 -1.37 5.61
N GLU A 112 0.53 -1.21 6.92
CA GLU A 112 0.78 -2.33 7.83
C GLU A 112 -0.34 -3.38 7.86
N THR A 113 -1.56 -3.01 7.46
CA THR A 113 -2.69 -3.95 7.29
C THR A 113 -2.36 -5.01 6.25
N TRP A 114 -1.68 -4.64 5.16
CA TRP A 114 -1.20 -5.61 4.15
C TRP A 114 -0.15 -6.55 4.72
N ILE A 115 0.70 -6.06 5.62
CA ILE A 115 1.73 -6.87 6.26
C ILE A 115 1.11 -7.92 7.19
N VAL A 116 0.12 -7.55 8.02
CA VAL A 116 -0.56 -8.50 8.91
C VAL A 116 -1.53 -9.44 8.18
N ALA A 117 -1.85 -9.16 6.91
CA ALA A 117 -2.66 -10.04 6.07
C ALA A 117 -1.97 -11.37 5.75
N ASP A 118 -0.63 -11.43 5.82
CA ASP A 118 0.17 -12.66 5.63
C ASP A 118 0.99 -13.01 6.89
N PRO A 119 0.35 -13.68 7.88
CA PRO A 119 1.00 -14.15 9.09
C PRO A 119 2.23 -15.02 8.84
N GLU A 120 2.25 -15.80 7.77
CA GLU A 120 3.32 -16.74 7.44
C GLU A 120 4.56 -16.00 6.94
N ALA A 121 4.41 -14.98 6.09
CA ALA A 121 5.53 -14.13 5.69
C ALA A 121 6.16 -13.40 6.90
N LEU A 122 5.32 -12.93 7.83
CA LEU A 122 5.78 -12.34 9.09
C LEU A 122 6.53 -13.36 9.95
N ALA A 123 5.98 -14.56 10.14
CA ALA A 123 6.62 -15.62 10.90
C ALA A 123 7.97 -16.04 10.30
N ALA A 124 8.05 -16.15 8.97
CA ALA A 124 9.30 -16.45 8.27
C ALA A 124 10.33 -15.31 8.40
N HIS A 125 9.88 -14.05 8.39
CA HIS A 125 10.74 -12.89 8.58
C HIS A 125 11.29 -12.82 10.02
N TYR A 126 10.43 -12.94 11.01
CA TYR A 126 10.76 -12.72 12.42
C TYR A 126 11.35 -13.94 13.12
N LYS A 127 10.98 -15.16 12.70
CA LYS A 127 11.44 -16.45 13.22
C LYS A 127 11.14 -16.61 14.72
N GLN A 128 12.08 -17.18 15.46
CA GLN A 128 11.95 -17.47 16.89
C GLN A 128 11.52 -16.21 17.67
N GLY A 129 10.54 -16.41 18.57
CA GLY A 129 9.97 -15.34 19.38
C GLY A 129 8.82 -14.58 18.70
N PHE A 130 8.49 -14.89 17.45
CA PHE A 130 7.32 -14.32 16.79
C PHE A 130 6.03 -14.94 17.34
N ASN A 131 5.11 -14.10 17.80
CA ASN A 131 3.82 -14.53 18.33
C ASN A 131 2.71 -14.31 17.29
N THR A 132 2.52 -15.28 16.40
CA THR A 132 1.47 -15.25 15.38
C THR A 132 0.07 -15.09 15.97
N ASN A 133 -0.18 -15.57 17.19
CA ASN A 133 -1.49 -15.46 17.84
C ASN A 133 -1.87 -14.04 18.25
N ALA A 134 -0.90 -13.11 18.28
CA ALA A 134 -1.17 -11.70 18.55
C ALA A 134 -1.72 -10.95 17.32
N LEU A 135 -1.64 -11.53 16.12
CA LEU A 135 -2.14 -10.90 14.90
C LEU A 135 -3.67 -10.92 14.83
N PRO A 136 -4.30 -9.94 14.14
CA PRO A 136 -5.75 -9.94 13.96
C PRO A 136 -6.22 -11.13 13.13
N ARG A 137 -7.32 -11.75 13.55
CA ARG A 137 -7.92 -12.94 12.92
C ARG A 137 -9.12 -12.63 12.02
N ARG A 138 -9.51 -11.36 11.88
CA ARG A 138 -10.62 -10.98 11.01
C ARG A 138 -10.34 -11.39 9.56
N GLN A 139 -11.42 -11.76 8.86
CA GLN A 139 -11.37 -12.06 7.44
C GLN A 139 -11.09 -10.77 6.66
N ASN A 140 -11.91 -9.74 6.86
CA ASN A 140 -11.64 -8.40 6.37
C ASN A 140 -10.80 -7.61 7.39
N LEU A 141 -9.55 -7.34 7.05
CA LEU A 141 -8.62 -6.61 7.89
C LEU A 141 -8.76 -5.09 7.78
N GLU A 142 -9.45 -4.56 6.76
CA GLU A 142 -9.66 -3.11 6.62
C GLU A 142 -10.65 -2.55 7.67
N GLU A 143 -11.42 -3.44 8.30
CA GLU A 143 -12.26 -3.14 9.47
C GLU A 143 -11.45 -3.03 10.77
N GLU A 144 -10.20 -3.51 10.81
CA GLU A 144 -9.35 -3.35 11.99
C GLU A 144 -8.83 -1.92 12.07
N ALA A 145 -9.04 -1.29 13.22
CA ALA A 145 -8.59 0.09 13.43
C ALA A 145 -7.06 0.17 13.39
N LYS A 146 -6.52 1.22 12.76
CA LYS A 146 -5.07 1.47 12.66
C LYS A 146 -4.30 1.28 13.98
N PRO A 147 -4.75 1.77 15.15
CA PRO A 147 -4.07 1.51 16.42
C PRO A 147 -4.07 0.03 16.86
N ALA A 148 -5.09 -0.73 16.49
CA ALA A 148 -5.15 -2.17 16.77
C ALA A 148 -4.13 -2.94 15.92
N VAL A 149 -3.98 -2.60 14.64
CA VAL A 149 -2.96 -3.18 13.74
C VAL A 149 -1.55 -2.98 14.30
N TYR A 150 -1.20 -1.76 14.71
CA TYR A 150 0.13 -1.50 15.28
C TYR A 150 0.37 -2.20 16.62
N ARG A 151 -0.62 -2.21 17.53
CA ARG A 151 -0.51 -2.96 18.81
C ARG A 151 -0.32 -4.46 18.57
N ALA A 152 -1.02 -5.02 17.58
CA ALA A 152 -0.87 -6.41 17.19
C ALA A 152 0.53 -6.70 16.65
N LEU A 153 1.05 -5.86 15.74
CA LEU A 153 2.42 -5.98 15.21
C LEU A 153 3.47 -5.89 16.31
N GLU A 154 3.38 -4.90 17.20
CA GLU A 154 4.29 -4.76 18.34
C GLU A 154 4.24 -6.02 19.23
N SER A 155 3.04 -6.46 19.62
CA SER A 155 2.85 -7.64 20.46
C SER A 155 3.38 -8.92 19.81
N ALA A 156 3.22 -9.06 18.49
CA ALA A 156 3.68 -10.20 17.72
C ALA A 156 5.21 -10.24 17.60
N THR A 157 5.90 -9.09 17.65
CA THR A 157 7.31 -8.98 17.24
C THR A 157 8.27 -8.66 18.37
N ARG A 158 7.80 -8.06 19.48
CA ARG A 158 8.64 -7.56 20.58
C ARG A 158 9.58 -8.58 21.23
N GLN A 159 9.26 -9.88 21.19
CA GLN A 159 10.06 -10.96 21.77
C GLN A 159 11.02 -11.60 20.75
N THR A 160 11.08 -11.09 19.53
CA THR A 160 11.95 -11.61 18.48
C THR A 160 13.35 -10.99 18.58
N GLN A 161 14.35 -11.65 17.98
CA GLN A 161 15.71 -11.10 17.88
C GLN A 161 15.79 -9.80 17.06
N LYS A 162 14.76 -9.49 16.26
CA LYS A 162 14.66 -8.24 15.49
C LYS A 162 13.96 -7.12 16.26
N GLY A 163 13.48 -7.40 17.47
CA GLY A 163 12.71 -6.48 18.30
C GLY A 163 11.32 -6.18 17.74
N ALA A 164 10.68 -5.18 18.33
CA ALA A 164 9.37 -4.69 17.89
C ALA A 164 9.39 -4.20 16.43
N TYR A 165 8.23 -4.19 15.79
CA TYR A 165 8.07 -3.68 14.43
C TYR A 165 8.54 -2.23 14.29
N VAL A 166 9.47 -1.99 13.37
CA VAL A 166 9.98 -0.67 13.00
C VAL A 166 9.49 -0.35 11.60
N LYS A 167 8.68 0.71 11.47
CA LYS A 167 8.17 1.21 10.18
C LYS A 167 9.30 1.41 9.17
N ILE A 168 8.96 1.45 7.89
CA ILE A 168 9.88 1.60 6.74
C ILE A 168 10.92 0.48 6.67
N LYS A 169 11.82 0.33 7.65
CA LYS A 169 12.87 -0.69 7.71
C LYS A 169 12.30 -2.11 7.63
N HIS A 170 11.36 -2.47 8.50
CA HIS A 170 10.79 -3.82 8.47
C HIS A 170 9.79 -3.96 7.32
N ALA A 171 8.96 -2.94 7.06
CA ALA A 171 8.06 -2.93 5.90
C ALA A 171 8.79 -3.25 4.58
N ALA A 172 9.85 -2.52 4.26
CA ALA A 172 10.63 -2.69 3.05
C ALA A 172 11.20 -4.12 2.92
N ALA A 173 11.55 -4.75 4.04
CA ALA A 173 12.11 -6.10 4.07
C ALA A 173 11.04 -7.22 4.10
N ILE A 174 9.78 -6.89 4.35
CA ILE A 174 8.66 -7.83 4.45
C ILE A 174 7.80 -7.77 3.18
N LEU A 175 7.52 -6.59 2.62
CA LEU A 175 6.72 -6.40 1.40
C LEU A 175 7.09 -7.36 0.25
N PRO A 176 8.40 -7.59 -0.09
CA PRO A 176 8.78 -8.53 -1.14
C PRO A 176 8.40 -10.00 -0.90
N LYS A 177 8.02 -10.35 0.34
CA LYS A 177 7.78 -11.72 0.79
C LYS A 177 6.30 -12.02 0.99
N LEU A 178 5.44 -10.99 0.89
CA LEU A 178 4.00 -11.16 1.08
C LEU A 178 3.41 -11.93 -0.09
N ASP A 179 2.51 -12.85 0.22
CA ASP A 179 1.59 -13.44 -0.73
C ASP A 179 0.50 -12.42 -1.11
N VAL A 180 0.57 -11.92 -2.35
CA VAL A 180 -0.42 -10.96 -2.89
C VAL A 180 -1.84 -11.52 -2.83
N GLY A 181 -2.04 -12.83 -3.04
CA GLY A 181 -3.34 -13.49 -2.96
C GLY A 181 -3.97 -13.34 -1.58
N LYS A 182 -3.21 -13.60 -0.51
CA LYS A 182 -3.67 -13.41 0.87
C LYS A 182 -4.00 -11.96 1.18
N VAL A 183 -3.17 -11.02 0.71
CA VAL A 183 -3.46 -9.58 0.88
C VAL A 183 -4.77 -9.23 0.18
N LYS A 184 -4.98 -9.65 -1.07
CA LYS A 184 -6.23 -9.39 -1.81
C LYS A 184 -7.45 -10.10 -1.21
N GLU A 185 -7.28 -11.23 -0.55
CA GLU A 185 -8.36 -11.94 0.12
C GLU A 185 -8.83 -11.19 1.37
N ARG A 186 -7.90 -10.63 2.14
CA ARG A 186 -8.19 -10.01 3.43
C ARG A 186 -8.32 -8.50 3.40
N CYS A 187 -7.95 -7.84 2.30
CA CYS A 187 -7.99 -6.40 2.11
C CYS A 187 -8.74 -6.04 0.80
N PRO A 188 -10.05 -5.75 0.88
CA PRO A 188 -10.88 -5.39 -0.27
C PRO A 188 -10.35 -4.23 -1.13
N HIS A 189 -9.82 -3.16 -0.55
CA HIS A 189 -9.23 -2.05 -1.29
C HIS A 189 -7.90 -2.42 -1.96
N ALA A 190 -7.10 -3.29 -1.33
CA ALA A 190 -5.93 -3.87 -2.00
C ALA A 190 -6.36 -4.68 -3.24
N ARG A 191 -7.38 -5.53 -3.11
CA ARG A 191 -7.96 -6.27 -4.24
C ARG A 191 -8.41 -5.33 -5.35
N ARG A 192 -9.17 -4.28 -5.00
CA ARG A 192 -9.63 -3.26 -5.95
C ARG A 192 -8.46 -2.65 -6.71
N PHE A 193 -7.38 -2.27 -6.04
CA PHE A 193 -6.19 -1.71 -6.69
C PHE A 193 -5.61 -2.69 -7.71
N PHE A 194 -5.32 -3.94 -7.31
CA PHE A 194 -4.76 -4.93 -8.22
C PHE A 194 -5.67 -5.24 -9.40
N ASP A 195 -6.98 -5.41 -9.17
CA ASP A 195 -7.93 -5.76 -10.22
C ASP A 195 -8.12 -4.59 -11.21
N THR A 196 -8.20 -3.35 -10.72
CA THR A 196 -8.31 -2.15 -11.56
C THR A 196 -7.07 -1.96 -12.41
N VAL A 197 -5.88 -2.04 -11.82
CA VAL A 197 -4.62 -1.83 -12.56
C VAL A 197 -4.37 -2.96 -13.56
N THR A 198 -4.73 -4.20 -13.20
CA THR A 198 -4.71 -5.33 -14.15
C THR A 198 -5.64 -5.08 -15.33
N GLY A 199 -6.87 -4.59 -15.08
CA GLY A 199 -7.82 -4.23 -16.13
C GLY A 199 -7.27 -3.15 -17.07
N LEU A 200 -6.71 -2.07 -16.53
CA LEU A 200 -6.05 -1.01 -17.32
C LEU A 200 -4.88 -1.55 -18.15
N LEU A 201 -4.13 -2.49 -17.58
CA LEU A 201 -3.00 -3.14 -18.24
C LEU A 201 -3.42 -4.16 -19.28
N ASN A 202 -4.64 -4.70 -19.25
CA ASN A 202 -5.11 -5.68 -20.24
C ASN A 202 -6.01 -5.08 -21.34
N ALA A 203 -6.51 -3.85 -21.15
CA ALA A 203 -7.33 -3.14 -22.14
C ALA A 203 -6.50 -2.68 -23.35
#